data_AF-A0A7J8BXU5-F1
#
_entry.id   AF-A0A7J8BXU5-F1
#
_cell.length_a   1.000
_cell.length_b   1.000
_cell.length_c   1.000
_cell.angle_alpha   90.00
_cell.angle_beta   90.00
_cell.angle_gamma   90.00
#
_symmetry.space_group_name_H-M   'P 1'
#
loop_
_entity.id
_entity.type
_entity.pdbx_description
1 polymer ?
#
loop_
_entity_poly.entity_id
_entity_poly.type
_entity_poly.pdbx_seq_one_letter_code
_entity_poly.pdbx_strand_id
1 'polypeptide(L)'
;MARMAAMNDRQQKDISQYNAEIRELERVYAHETKLKSFLLIKLNDRMEFEEQAKKEEALKVKKQGKKSNAESIESYEVAHLRLLKLTENGNLNQLIEDFLAKEEKNFARFTYVTELNNDMEMMHKKIQKIQNEIIRLESQQKTSQDDNHSVLRQLEEKLKKTTEEADMYESNYKEISQTLDYLKSTVKNLFNKINCDATKIMVQLGEAGKVTDTNLPQYFAIIEKMTNDLLLLESYRRILDIEGVEAETPPPFINPFWGSSALYRNIEPIKVNPPVFGTDPFSDKLEEMEHPLDHSNLRQMVLSNNLKRESRIRDSQPESTLKRGII
;
A
#
# COMPACT_ATOMS: atom_id res chain seq x y z
N MET A 1 -6.62 7.63 -10.68
CA MET A 1 -7.43 6.68 -9.87
C MET A 1 -6.80 6.36 -8.52
N ALA A 2 -5.48 6.10 -8.42
CA ALA A 2 -4.82 5.74 -7.14
C ALA A 2 -4.96 6.78 -6.01
N ARG A 3 -4.92 8.10 -6.32
CA ARG A 3 -5.10 9.16 -5.30
C ARG A 3 -6.51 9.20 -4.69
N MET A 4 -7.56 8.97 -5.48
CA MET A 4 -8.93 8.93 -4.97
C MET A 4 -9.18 7.68 -4.11
N ALA A 5 -8.59 6.53 -4.48
CA ALA A 5 -8.67 5.32 -3.67
C ALA A 5 -7.97 5.48 -2.31
N ALA A 6 -6.78 6.07 -2.26
CA ALA A 6 -6.08 6.35 -1.01
C ALA A 6 -6.81 7.36 -0.11
N MET A 7 -7.48 8.35 -0.71
CA MET A 7 -8.29 9.31 0.04
C MET A 7 -9.53 8.65 0.65
N ASN A 8 -10.23 7.80 -0.11
CA ASN A 8 -11.37 7.02 0.38
C ASN A 8 -10.96 6.03 1.49
N ASP A 9 -9.82 5.36 1.36
CA ASP A 9 -9.32 4.42 2.39
C ASP A 9 -8.99 5.14 3.71
N ARG A 10 -8.39 6.34 3.61
CA ARG A 10 -8.11 7.19 4.77
C ARG A 10 -9.41 7.66 5.44
N GLN A 11 -10.37 8.14 4.65
CA GLN A 11 -11.68 8.54 5.15
C GLN A 11 -12.41 7.37 5.83
N GLN A 12 -12.32 6.16 5.26
CA GLN A 12 -12.96 4.98 5.84
C GLN A 12 -12.31 4.53 7.15
N LYS A 13 -10.99 4.64 7.27
CA LYS A 13 -10.27 4.43 8.54
C LYS A 13 -10.67 5.45 9.60
N ASP A 14 -10.71 6.73 9.26
CA ASP A 14 -11.13 7.80 10.18
C ASP A 14 -12.56 7.58 10.67
N ILE A 15 -13.49 7.20 9.78
CA ILE A 15 -14.87 6.84 10.15
C ILE A 15 -14.90 5.61 11.07
N SER A 16 -14.11 4.58 10.78
CA SER A 16 -14.06 3.38 11.62
C SER A 16 -13.52 3.67 13.03
N GLN A 17 -12.53 4.56 13.14
CA GLN A 17 -11.92 4.97 14.39
C GLN A 17 -12.90 5.81 15.22
N TYR A 18 -13.57 6.77 14.59
CA TYR A 18 -14.63 7.56 15.21
C TYR A 18 -15.78 6.68 15.74
N ASN A 19 -16.22 5.69 14.95
CA ASN A 19 -17.27 4.75 15.38
C ASN A 19 -16.81 3.79 16.50
N ALA A 20 -15.51 3.54 16.63
CA ALA A 20 -14.96 2.76 17.75
C ALA A 20 -14.92 3.61 19.03
N GLU A 21 -14.51 4.88 18.91
CA GLU A 21 -14.48 5.83 20.03
C GLU A 21 -15.89 6.12 20.57
N ILE A 22 -16.88 6.34 19.69
CA ILE A 22 -18.28 6.51 20.11
C ILE A 22 -18.80 5.29 20.87
N ARG A 23 -18.54 4.07 20.39
CA ARG A 23 -18.99 2.85 21.09
C ARG A 23 -18.33 2.71 22.46
N GLU A 24 -17.09 3.14 22.61
CA GLU A 24 -16.41 3.14 23.91
C GLU A 24 -17.01 4.17 24.86
N LEU A 25 -17.27 5.39 24.38
CA LEU A 25 -17.93 6.43 25.16
C LEU A 25 -19.34 6.01 25.59
N GLU A 26 -20.11 5.37 24.71
CA GLU A 26 -21.43 4.80 25.03
C GLU A 26 -21.34 3.72 26.12
N ARG A 27 -20.32 2.85 26.06
CA ARG A 27 -20.08 1.84 27.12
C ARG A 27 -19.78 2.48 28.47
N VAL A 28 -18.91 3.49 28.49
CA VAL A 28 -18.57 4.22 29.72
C VAL A 28 -19.80 4.94 30.28
N TYR A 29 -20.58 5.61 29.42
CA TYR A 29 -21.80 6.30 29.82
C TYR A 29 -22.86 5.35 30.39
N ALA A 30 -23.07 4.20 29.74
CA ALA A 30 -24.00 3.18 30.22
C ALA A 30 -23.58 2.62 31.59
N HIS A 31 -22.28 2.37 31.77
CA HIS A 31 -21.74 1.93 33.05
C HIS A 31 -21.92 2.99 34.15
N GLU A 32 -21.61 4.26 33.88
CA GLU A 32 -21.76 5.35 34.83
C GLU A 32 -23.23 5.59 35.20
N THR A 33 -24.14 5.52 34.23
CA THR A 33 -25.59 5.63 34.45
C THR A 33 -26.09 4.49 35.34
N LYS A 34 -25.64 3.26 35.10
CA LYS A 34 -25.99 2.09 35.92
C LYS A 34 -25.44 2.19 37.34
N LEU A 35 -24.24 2.73 37.51
CA LEU A 35 -23.65 2.99 38.82
C LEU A 35 -24.42 4.08 39.58
N LYS A 36 -24.77 5.18 38.92
CA LYS A 36 -25.58 6.26 39.50
C LYS A 36 -26.95 5.75 39.94
N SER A 37 -27.64 4.97 39.10
CA SER A 37 -28.94 4.41 39.47
C SER A 37 -28.85 3.43 40.63
N PHE A 38 -27.83 2.56 40.64
CA PHE A 38 -27.57 1.65 41.76
C PHE A 38 -27.33 2.41 43.07
N LEU A 39 -26.50 3.46 43.04
CA LEU A 39 -26.21 4.27 44.22
C LEU A 39 -27.45 5.00 44.73
N LEU A 40 -28.28 5.52 43.83
CA LEU A 40 -29.52 6.23 44.16
C LEU A 40 -30.54 5.29 44.82
N ILE A 41 -30.70 4.07 44.31
CA ILE A 41 -31.55 3.03 44.93
C ILE A 41 -31.02 2.65 46.32
N LYS A 42 -29.72 2.36 46.45
CA LYS A 42 -29.09 2.01 47.74
C LYS A 42 -29.22 3.11 48.79
N LEU A 43 -29.11 4.37 48.38
CA LEU A 43 -29.26 5.53 49.27
C LEU A 43 -30.72 5.73 49.69
N ASN A 44 -31.67 5.55 48.76
CA ASN A 44 -33.09 5.70 49.07
C ASN A 44 -33.59 4.60 50.02
N ASP A 45 -33.21 3.35 49.79
CA ASP A 45 -33.52 2.23 50.71
C ASP A 45 -33.02 2.54 52.13
N ARG A 46 -31.79 3.06 52.25
CA ARG A 46 -31.20 3.41 53.55
C ARG A 46 -31.94 4.55 54.26
N MET A 47 -32.38 5.57 53.51
CA MET A 47 -33.22 6.64 54.08
C MET A 47 -34.60 6.14 54.50
N GLU A 48 -35.23 5.26 53.72
CA GLU A 48 -36.53 4.68 54.07
C GLU A 48 -36.45 3.80 55.32
N PHE A 49 -35.40 2.99 55.46
CA PHE A 49 -35.16 2.22 56.69
C PHE A 49 -34.90 3.11 57.91
N GLU A 50 -34.19 4.23 57.74
CA GLU A 50 -33.93 5.19 58.83
C GLU A 50 -35.21 5.94 59.24
N GLU A 51 -36.04 6.35 58.28
CA GLU A 51 -37.36 6.95 58.52
C GLU A 51 -38.30 5.97 59.23
N GLN A 52 -38.31 4.71 58.83
CA GLN A 52 -39.14 3.66 59.44
C GLN A 52 -38.70 3.37 60.88
N ALA A 53 -37.39 3.34 61.15
CA ALA A 53 -36.83 3.17 62.48
C ALA A 53 -37.21 4.34 63.41
N LYS A 54 -37.09 5.58 62.93
CA LYS A 54 -37.50 6.78 63.69
C LYS A 54 -39.00 6.79 64.00
N LYS A 55 -39.85 6.36 63.06
CA LYS A 55 -41.30 6.22 63.28
C LYS A 55 -41.62 5.13 64.29
N GLU A 56 -40.96 3.98 64.23
CA GLU A 56 -41.10 2.92 65.23
C GLU A 56 -40.64 3.34 66.62
N GLU A 57 -39.52 4.05 66.73
CA GLU A 57 -39.00 4.56 68.00
C GLU A 57 -39.97 5.57 68.62
N ALA A 58 -40.49 6.50 67.83
CA ALA A 58 -41.51 7.45 68.28
C ALA A 58 -42.82 6.76 68.73
N LEU A 59 -43.19 5.63 68.12
CA LEU A 59 -44.34 4.81 68.51
C LEU A 59 -44.07 3.99 69.80
N LYS A 60 -42.84 3.51 70.00
CA LYS A 60 -42.40 2.79 71.21
C LYS A 60 -42.35 3.71 72.42
N VAL A 61 -41.81 4.92 72.27
CA VAL A 61 -41.77 5.95 73.32
C VAL A 61 -43.19 6.36 73.77
N LYS A 62 -44.15 6.46 72.84
CA LYS A 62 -45.57 6.76 73.17
C LYS A 62 -46.28 5.62 73.91
N LYS A 63 -45.85 4.36 73.76
CA LYS A 63 -46.46 3.19 74.43
C LYS A 63 -45.83 2.83 75.78
N GLN A 64 -44.59 3.23 76.05
CA GLN A 64 -43.84 2.80 77.25
C GLN A 64 -43.99 3.68 78.50
N GLY A 65 -44.62 4.84 78.42
CA GLY A 65 -44.60 5.87 79.48
C GLY A 65 -45.13 5.51 80.89
N LYS A 66 -45.67 4.31 81.14
CA LYS A 66 -46.15 3.91 82.50
C LYS A 66 -45.85 2.47 82.96
N LYS A 67 -45.29 1.58 82.12
CA LYS A 67 -44.97 0.18 82.52
C LYS A 67 -43.51 -0.24 82.35
N SER A 68 -42.69 0.51 81.59
CA SER A 68 -41.34 0.04 81.25
C SER A 68 -40.35 0.05 82.41
N ASN A 69 -40.52 0.93 83.41
CA ASN A 69 -39.50 1.09 84.45
C ASN A 69 -39.42 -0.10 85.42
N ALA A 70 -40.55 -0.75 85.74
CA ALA A 70 -40.56 -1.90 86.64
C ALA A 70 -40.10 -3.18 85.95
N GLU A 71 -40.60 -3.46 84.74
CA GLU A 71 -40.18 -4.61 83.92
C GLU A 71 -38.70 -4.51 83.50
N SER A 72 -38.19 -3.29 83.30
CA SER A 72 -36.77 -3.03 83.05
C SER A 72 -35.91 -3.41 84.25
N ILE A 73 -36.33 -3.08 85.48
CA ILE A 73 -35.54 -3.36 86.70
C ILE A 73 -35.51 -4.87 86.98
N GLU A 74 -36.65 -5.55 86.91
CA GLU A 74 -36.71 -7.02 87.06
C GLU A 74 -35.85 -7.73 86.00
N SER A 75 -35.85 -7.24 84.76
CA SER A 75 -35.00 -7.78 83.69
C SER A 75 -33.50 -7.62 84.01
N TYR A 76 -33.09 -6.47 84.55
CA TYR A 76 -31.71 -6.23 84.96
C TYR A 76 -31.28 -7.12 86.14
N GLU A 77 -32.15 -7.33 87.13
CA GLU A 77 -31.88 -8.24 88.25
C GLU A 77 -31.72 -9.69 87.78
N VAL A 78 -32.59 -10.14 86.86
CA VAL A 78 -32.49 -11.48 86.25
C VAL A 78 -31.20 -11.62 85.44
N ALA A 79 -30.80 -10.59 84.69
CA ALA A 79 -29.53 -10.59 83.95
C ALA A 79 -28.31 -10.63 84.88
N HIS A 80 -28.34 -9.86 85.97
CA HIS A 80 -27.28 -9.83 86.97
C HIS A 80 -27.13 -11.19 87.68
N LEU A 81 -28.25 -11.83 88.07
CA LEU A 81 -28.25 -13.17 88.65
C LEU A 81 -27.71 -14.24 87.67
N ARG A 82 -27.99 -14.09 86.37
CA ARG A 82 -27.42 -14.96 85.33
C ARG A 82 -25.91 -14.78 85.19
N LEU A 83 -25.41 -13.54 85.24
CA LEU A 83 -23.98 -13.24 85.20
C LEU A 83 -23.24 -13.79 86.44
N LEU A 84 -23.85 -13.66 87.62
CA LEU A 84 -23.35 -14.28 88.86
C LEU A 84 -23.28 -15.81 88.76
N LYS A 85 -24.29 -16.47 88.17
CA LYS A 85 -24.28 -17.93 87.95
C LYS A 85 -23.22 -18.39 86.95
N LEU A 86 -22.85 -17.56 85.98
CA LEU A 86 -21.79 -17.85 85.01
C LEU A 86 -20.39 -17.65 85.59
N THR A 87 -20.28 -16.93 86.71
CA THR A 87 -19.01 -16.65 87.35
C THR A 87 -18.66 -17.78 88.32
N GLU A 88 -17.67 -18.62 87.98
CA GLU A 88 -17.26 -19.77 88.82
C GLU A 88 -16.81 -19.37 90.24
N ASN A 89 -16.35 -18.12 90.42
CA ASN A 89 -15.80 -17.61 91.69
C ASN A 89 -16.69 -16.55 92.37
N GLY A 90 -17.91 -16.28 91.87
CA GLY A 90 -18.83 -15.29 92.46
C GLY A 90 -18.40 -13.82 92.39
N ASN A 91 -17.27 -13.49 91.75
CA ASN A 91 -16.76 -12.13 91.61
C ASN A 91 -17.02 -11.55 90.21
N LEU A 92 -18.06 -10.73 90.09
CA LEU A 92 -18.49 -10.13 88.81
C LEU A 92 -17.41 -9.24 88.18
N ASN A 93 -16.58 -8.57 88.99
CA ASN A 93 -15.53 -7.68 88.48
C ASN A 93 -14.44 -8.47 87.72
N GLN A 94 -14.10 -9.68 88.20
CA GLN A 94 -13.15 -10.56 87.52
C GLN A 94 -13.68 -11.00 86.15
N LEU A 95 -14.98 -11.32 86.05
CA LEU A 95 -15.62 -11.69 84.79
C LEU A 95 -15.60 -10.52 83.78
N ILE A 96 -15.81 -9.29 84.25
CA ILE A 96 -15.75 -8.09 83.42
C ILE A 96 -14.32 -7.85 82.93
N GLU A 97 -13.31 -7.97 83.80
CA GLU A 97 -11.90 -7.83 83.41
C GLU A 97 -11.48 -8.92 82.40
N ASP A 98 -11.87 -10.17 82.62
CA ASP A 98 -11.59 -11.27 81.69
C ASP A 98 -12.32 -11.09 80.34
N PHE A 99 -13.54 -10.54 80.37
CA PHE A 99 -14.28 -10.20 79.16
C PHE A 99 -13.59 -9.07 78.39
N LEU A 100 -13.21 -7.98 79.06
CA LEU A 100 -12.49 -6.86 78.46
C LEU A 100 -11.15 -7.32 77.87
N ALA A 101 -10.39 -8.14 78.58
CA ALA A 101 -9.14 -8.68 78.07
C ALA A 101 -9.33 -9.60 76.85
N LYS A 102 -10.44 -10.36 76.80
CA LYS A 102 -10.82 -11.15 75.61
C LYS A 102 -11.30 -10.26 74.47
N GLU A 103 -12.07 -9.22 74.76
CA GLU A 103 -12.57 -8.24 73.79
C GLU A 103 -11.40 -7.48 73.15
N GLU A 104 -10.44 -7.00 73.93
CA GLU A 104 -9.25 -6.31 73.43
C GLU A 104 -8.42 -7.21 72.50
N LYS A 105 -8.21 -8.48 72.89
CA LYS A 105 -7.57 -9.48 72.02
C LYS A 105 -8.38 -9.74 70.74
N ASN A 106 -9.70 -9.74 70.84
CA ASN A 106 -10.56 -9.95 69.69
C ASN A 106 -10.51 -8.73 68.75
N PHE A 107 -10.53 -7.52 69.30
CA PHE A 107 -10.38 -6.28 68.57
C PHE A 107 -9.04 -6.24 67.82
N ALA A 108 -7.93 -6.54 68.50
CA ALA A 108 -6.61 -6.63 67.88
C ALA A 108 -6.58 -7.65 66.73
N ARG A 109 -7.25 -8.80 66.88
CA ARG A 109 -7.38 -9.81 65.81
C ARG A 109 -8.22 -9.29 64.65
N PHE A 110 -9.34 -8.62 64.91
CA PHE A 110 -10.17 -8.04 63.86
C PHE A 110 -9.40 -6.98 63.08
N THR A 111 -8.70 -6.08 63.75
CA THR A 111 -7.84 -5.08 63.12
C THR A 111 -6.79 -5.75 62.24
N TYR A 112 -6.09 -6.77 62.75
CA TYR A 112 -5.09 -7.50 61.98
C TYR A 112 -5.68 -8.19 60.74
N VAL A 113 -6.85 -8.82 60.85
CA VAL A 113 -7.54 -9.44 59.71
C VAL A 113 -7.96 -8.37 58.68
N THR A 114 -8.41 -7.20 59.12
CA THR A 114 -8.73 -6.08 58.23
C THR A 114 -7.49 -5.56 57.50
N GLU A 115 -6.37 -5.39 58.21
CA GLU A 115 -5.09 -4.99 57.60
C GLU A 115 -4.61 -6.01 56.58
N LEU A 116 -4.64 -7.30 56.91
CA LEU A 116 -4.28 -8.37 55.96
C LEU A 116 -5.18 -8.38 54.71
N ASN A 117 -6.48 -8.15 54.87
CA ASN A 117 -7.38 -8.06 53.72
C ASN A 117 -7.08 -6.84 52.84
N ASN A 118 -6.77 -5.69 53.45
CA ASN A 118 -6.36 -4.51 52.71
C ASN A 118 -5.05 -4.74 51.95
N ASP A 119 -4.08 -5.41 52.58
CA ASP A 119 -2.82 -5.79 51.94
C ASP A 119 -3.04 -6.77 50.79
N MET A 120 -3.92 -7.76 50.97
CA MET A 120 -4.29 -8.71 49.92
C MET A 120 -4.92 -7.99 48.72
N GLU A 121 -5.85 -7.05 48.96
CA GLU A 121 -6.47 -6.26 47.90
C GLU A 121 -5.45 -5.38 47.18
N MET A 122 -4.54 -4.74 47.92
CA MET A 122 -3.44 -3.97 47.34
C MET A 122 -2.53 -4.84 46.46
N MET A 123 -2.18 -6.04 46.92
CA MET A 123 -1.35 -6.96 46.14
C MET A 123 -2.09 -7.44 44.88
N HIS A 124 -3.39 -7.75 44.96
CA HIS A 124 -4.19 -8.08 43.79
C HIS A 124 -4.23 -6.94 42.77
N LYS A 125 -4.40 -5.69 43.21
CA LYS A 125 -4.33 -4.50 42.33
C LYS A 125 -2.96 -4.37 41.66
N LYS A 126 -1.86 -4.61 42.39
CA LYS A 126 -0.50 -4.61 41.82
C LYS A 126 -0.33 -5.71 40.77
N ILE A 127 -0.80 -6.93 41.05
CA ILE A 127 -0.76 -8.05 40.11
C ILE A 127 -1.53 -7.70 38.83
N GLN A 128 -2.76 -7.19 38.96
CA GLN A 128 -3.56 -6.77 37.80
C GLN A 128 -2.87 -5.66 36.99
N LYS A 129 -2.25 -4.68 37.66
CA LYS A 129 -1.50 -3.62 36.99
C LYS A 129 -0.34 -4.20 36.17
N ILE A 130 0.44 -5.11 36.75
CA ILE A 130 1.57 -5.76 36.07
C ILE A 130 1.07 -6.61 34.90
N GLN A 131 0.00 -7.39 35.07
CA GLN A 131 -0.59 -8.19 33.99
C GLN A 131 -1.05 -7.32 32.82
N ASN A 132 -1.72 -6.20 33.10
CA ASN A 132 -2.14 -5.25 32.06
C ASN A 132 -0.93 -4.62 31.35
N GLU A 133 0.15 -4.35 32.07
CA GLU A 133 1.39 -3.84 31.49
C GLU A 133 2.09 -4.88 30.59
N ILE A 134 2.10 -6.16 31.00
CA ILE A 134 2.60 -7.25 30.16
C ILE A 134 1.82 -7.33 28.85
N ILE A 135 0.49 -7.35 28.91
CA ILE A 135 -0.38 -7.41 27.72
C ILE A 135 -0.11 -6.20 26.80
N ARG A 136 0.04 -5.00 27.38
CA ARG A 136 0.38 -3.79 26.63
C ARG A 136 1.74 -3.92 25.93
N LEU A 137 2.77 -4.39 26.64
CA LEU A 137 4.10 -4.57 26.06
C LEU A 137 4.10 -5.64 24.96
N GLU A 138 3.40 -6.76 25.14
CA GLU A 138 3.27 -7.81 24.14
C GLU A 138 2.57 -7.31 22.86
N SER A 139 1.48 -6.55 23.00
CA SER A 139 0.79 -5.94 21.85
C SER A 139 1.65 -4.90 21.12
N GLN A 140 2.40 -4.09 21.87
CA GLN A 140 3.34 -3.13 21.29
C GLN A 140 4.50 -3.85 20.58
N GLN A 141 5.02 -4.93 21.14
CA GLN A 141 6.05 -5.74 20.52
C GLN A 141 5.55 -6.36 19.21
N LYS A 142 4.34 -6.93 19.22
CA LYS A 142 3.75 -7.56 18.03
C LYS A 142 3.54 -6.56 16.90
N THR A 143 3.00 -5.38 17.21
CA THR A 143 2.82 -4.31 16.21
C THR A 143 4.15 -3.83 15.64
N SER A 144 5.15 -3.59 16.49
CA SER A 144 6.50 -3.22 16.02
C SER A 144 7.15 -4.31 15.17
N GLN A 145 6.95 -5.58 15.51
CA GLN A 145 7.48 -6.71 14.73
C GLN A 145 6.81 -6.82 13.37
N ASP A 146 5.48 -6.65 13.29
CA ASP A 146 4.74 -6.67 12.03
C ASP A 146 5.16 -5.49 11.14
N ASP A 147 5.34 -4.30 11.70
CA ASP A 147 5.85 -3.12 10.98
C ASP A 147 7.26 -3.39 10.43
N ASN A 148 8.18 -3.89 11.26
CA ASN A 148 9.54 -4.23 10.85
C ASN A 148 9.55 -5.29 9.74
N HIS A 149 8.70 -6.32 9.85
CA HIS A 149 8.58 -7.35 8.82
C HIS A 149 8.05 -6.78 7.49
N SER A 150 7.10 -5.84 7.56
CA SER A 150 6.60 -5.16 6.35
C SER A 150 7.69 -4.32 5.67
N VAL A 151 8.52 -3.62 6.44
CA VAL A 151 9.64 -2.82 5.94
C VAL A 151 10.72 -3.72 5.33
N LEU A 152 11.09 -4.82 6.01
CA LEU A 152 12.04 -5.80 5.49
C LEU A 152 11.57 -6.36 4.15
N ARG A 153 10.30 -6.76 4.05
CA ARG A 153 9.73 -7.29 2.81
C ARG A 153 9.80 -6.26 1.67
N GLN A 154 9.51 -4.99 1.95
CA GLN A 154 9.64 -3.93 0.95
C GLN A 154 11.08 -3.69 0.52
N LEU A 155 12.03 -3.80 1.44
CA LEU A 155 13.46 -3.67 1.14
C LEU A 155 13.97 -4.85 0.30
N GLU A 156 13.54 -6.07 0.62
CA GLU A 156 13.85 -7.28 -0.17
C GLU A 156 13.30 -7.18 -1.59
N GLU A 157 12.05 -6.71 -1.75
CA GLU A 157 11.44 -6.53 -3.06
C GLU A 157 12.17 -5.45 -3.89
N LYS A 158 12.52 -4.32 -3.25
CA LYS A 158 13.34 -3.28 -3.90
C LYS A 158 14.70 -3.82 -4.30
N LEU A 159 15.37 -4.56 -3.43
CA LEU A 159 16.66 -5.16 -3.70
C LEU A 159 16.56 -6.10 -4.90
N LYS A 160 15.59 -7.01 -4.89
CA LYS A 160 15.34 -7.94 -6.00
C LYS A 160 15.11 -7.22 -7.32
N LYS A 161 14.27 -6.18 -7.32
CA LYS A 161 14.01 -5.38 -8.52
C LYS A 161 15.26 -4.67 -9.03
N THR A 162 16.03 -4.05 -8.14
CA THR A 162 17.27 -3.37 -8.52
C THR A 162 18.33 -4.35 -9.03
N THR A 163 18.42 -5.56 -8.46
CA THR A 163 19.32 -6.60 -8.98
C THR A 163 18.88 -7.09 -10.36
N GLU A 164 17.58 -7.33 -10.58
CA GLU A 164 17.06 -7.72 -11.90
C GLU A 164 17.31 -6.63 -12.96
N GLU A 165 17.12 -5.36 -12.61
CA GLU A 165 17.42 -4.23 -13.48
C GLU A 165 18.93 -4.16 -13.78
N ALA A 166 19.79 -4.33 -12.78
CA ALA A 166 21.25 -4.33 -12.97
C ALA A 166 21.72 -5.48 -13.88
N ASP A 167 21.21 -6.70 -13.66
CA ASP A 167 21.52 -7.88 -14.46
C ASP A 167 21.09 -7.67 -15.93
N MET A 168 19.91 -7.07 -16.15
CA MET A 168 19.45 -6.70 -17.48
C MET A 168 20.38 -5.69 -18.16
N TYR A 169 20.81 -4.64 -17.45
CA TYR A 169 21.73 -3.66 -18.01
C TYR A 169 23.10 -4.27 -18.32
N GLU A 170 23.59 -5.18 -17.48
CA GLU A 170 24.85 -5.90 -17.73
C GLU A 170 24.74 -6.80 -18.97
N SER A 171 23.63 -7.53 -19.12
CA SER A 171 23.39 -8.35 -20.32
C SER A 171 23.34 -7.50 -21.58
N ASN A 172 22.58 -6.40 -21.58
CA ASN A 172 22.48 -5.48 -22.71
C ASN A 172 23.85 -4.86 -23.04
N TYR A 173 24.61 -4.46 -22.03
CA TYR A 173 25.96 -3.93 -22.23
C TYR A 173 26.88 -4.97 -22.89
N LYS A 174 26.81 -6.23 -22.46
CA LYS A 174 27.59 -7.33 -23.05
C LYS A 174 27.24 -7.54 -24.53
N GLU A 175 25.95 -7.54 -24.88
CA GLU A 175 25.50 -7.67 -26.28
C GLU A 175 25.96 -6.50 -27.16
N ILE A 176 25.82 -5.27 -26.66
CA ILE A 176 26.27 -4.07 -27.37
C ILE A 176 27.79 -4.09 -27.54
N SER A 177 28.53 -4.44 -26.50
CA SER A 177 29.99 -4.56 -26.53
C SER A 177 30.46 -5.58 -27.57
N GLN A 178 29.83 -6.76 -27.63
CA GLN A 178 30.11 -7.78 -28.66
C GLN A 178 29.85 -7.26 -30.08
N THR A 179 28.74 -6.57 -30.29
CA THR A 179 28.38 -5.99 -31.59
C THR A 179 29.39 -4.92 -32.01
N LEU A 180 29.82 -4.09 -31.07
CA LEU A 180 30.77 -3.02 -31.28
C LEU A 180 32.19 -3.55 -31.54
N ASP A 181 32.60 -4.63 -30.86
CA ASP A 181 33.85 -5.32 -31.17
C ASP A 181 33.84 -5.97 -32.55
N TYR A 182 32.71 -6.57 -32.96
CA TYR A 182 32.52 -7.06 -34.32
C TYR A 182 32.62 -5.92 -35.34
N LEU A 183 32.00 -4.77 -35.07
CA LEU A 183 32.07 -3.58 -35.94
C LEU A 183 33.52 -3.08 -36.07
N LYS A 184 34.26 -2.94 -34.96
CA LYS A 184 35.68 -2.57 -34.98
C LYS A 184 36.51 -3.49 -35.87
N SER A 185 36.29 -4.80 -35.76
CA SER A 185 36.99 -5.80 -36.56
C SER A 185 36.65 -5.67 -38.06
N THR A 186 35.38 -5.43 -38.39
CA THR A 186 34.90 -5.25 -39.76
C THR A 186 35.45 -3.98 -40.39
N VAL A 187 35.42 -2.87 -39.66
CA VAL A 187 35.99 -1.58 -40.10
C VAL A 187 37.49 -1.72 -40.35
N LYS A 188 38.22 -2.39 -39.45
CA LYS A 188 39.65 -2.68 -39.65
C LYS A 188 39.90 -3.50 -40.92
N ASN A 189 39.10 -4.55 -41.16
CA ASN A 189 39.21 -5.38 -42.36
C ASN A 189 38.91 -4.57 -43.63
N LEU A 190 37.87 -3.73 -43.62
CA LEU A 190 37.51 -2.87 -44.74
C LEU A 190 38.59 -1.84 -45.04
N PHE A 191 39.12 -1.20 -43.99
CA PHE A 191 40.20 -0.22 -44.10
C PHE A 191 41.44 -0.81 -44.80
N ASN A 192 41.81 -2.04 -44.43
CA ASN A 192 42.91 -2.77 -45.07
C ASN A 192 42.56 -3.16 -46.52
N LYS A 193 41.33 -3.59 -46.82
CA LYS A 193 40.93 -4.04 -48.15
C LYS A 193 40.89 -2.91 -49.19
N ILE A 194 40.50 -1.71 -48.77
CA ILE A 194 40.43 -0.52 -49.64
C ILE A 194 41.82 0.15 -49.77
N ASN A 195 42.87 -0.37 -49.09
CA ASN A 195 44.20 0.24 -49.02
C ASN A 195 44.16 1.71 -48.57
N CYS A 196 43.33 2.02 -47.57
CA CYS A 196 43.26 3.36 -47.01
C CYS A 196 44.59 3.73 -46.32
N ASP A 197 45.05 4.97 -46.52
CA ASP A 197 46.30 5.44 -45.91
C ASP A 197 46.12 5.68 -44.40
N ALA A 198 46.70 4.78 -43.59
CA ALA A 198 46.68 4.86 -42.13
C ALA A 198 47.53 6.01 -41.58
N THR A 199 48.40 6.62 -42.40
CA THR A 199 49.37 7.63 -41.96
C THR A 199 48.68 8.86 -41.38
N LYS A 200 47.54 9.27 -41.96
CA LYS A 200 46.75 10.41 -41.46
C LYS A 200 46.15 10.15 -40.07
N ILE A 201 45.72 8.92 -39.80
CA ILE A 201 45.14 8.52 -38.51
C ILE A 201 46.25 8.40 -37.45
N MET A 202 47.38 7.77 -37.80
CA MET A 202 48.52 7.64 -36.88
C MET A 202 49.08 9.00 -36.45
N VAL A 203 49.16 9.97 -37.37
CA VAL A 203 49.65 11.33 -37.08
C VAL A 203 48.65 12.11 -36.21
N GLN A 204 47.34 11.92 -36.41
CA GLN A 204 46.31 12.67 -35.69
C GLN A 204 45.97 12.10 -34.30
N LEU A 205 46.11 10.78 -34.08
CA LEU A 205 45.68 10.14 -32.84
C LEU A 205 46.80 9.55 -31.97
N GLY A 206 48.04 9.47 -32.45
CA GLY A 206 49.21 9.13 -31.62
C GLY A 206 49.19 7.73 -30.96
N GLU A 207 48.27 6.84 -31.33
CA GLU A 207 48.15 5.48 -30.79
C GLU A 207 48.28 4.39 -31.88
N ALA A 208 48.67 3.20 -31.45
CA ALA A 208 49.28 2.08 -32.20
C ALA A 208 48.43 1.40 -33.31
N GLY A 209 47.70 2.15 -34.14
CA GLY A 209 46.97 1.64 -35.30
C GLY A 209 45.84 0.65 -34.96
N LYS A 210 45.36 0.66 -33.70
CA LYS A 210 44.22 -0.13 -33.25
C LYS A 210 42.95 0.71 -33.36
N VAL A 211 41.86 0.10 -33.83
CA VAL A 211 40.54 0.73 -33.88
C VAL A 211 39.94 0.68 -32.47
N THR A 212 39.67 1.85 -31.90
CA THR A 212 39.13 2.12 -30.56
C THR A 212 37.84 2.94 -30.73
N ASP A 213 36.95 2.93 -29.73
CA ASP A 213 35.65 3.62 -29.83
C ASP A 213 35.76 5.12 -30.11
N THR A 214 36.82 5.75 -29.59
CA THR A 214 37.11 7.17 -29.78
C THR A 214 37.62 7.51 -31.18
N ASN A 215 38.18 6.53 -31.89
CA ASN A 215 38.79 6.72 -33.22
C ASN A 215 37.94 6.17 -34.38
N LEU A 216 36.92 5.38 -34.07
CA LEU A 216 36.02 4.76 -35.04
C LEU A 216 35.38 5.78 -36.00
N PRO A 217 34.90 6.96 -35.55
CA PRO A 217 34.38 7.99 -36.47
C PRO A 217 35.40 8.50 -37.49
N GLN A 218 36.67 8.63 -37.10
CA GLN A 218 37.75 9.10 -37.97
C GLN A 218 38.11 8.03 -39.02
N TYR A 219 38.09 6.75 -38.63
CA TYR A 219 38.21 5.64 -39.58
C TYR A 219 37.08 5.68 -40.62
N PHE A 220 35.83 5.92 -40.20
CA PHE A 220 34.71 6.05 -41.13
C PHE A 220 34.87 7.22 -42.09
N ALA A 221 35.28 8.40 -41.63
CA ALA A 221 35.47 9.58 -42.49
C ALA A 221 36.51 9.32 -43.61
N ILE A 222 37.57 8.56 -43.30
CA ILE A 222 38.60 8.23 -44.30
C ILE A 222 38.12 7.16 -45.28
N ILE A 223 37.40 6.14 -44.78
CA ILE A 223 36.77 5.13 -45.63
C ILE A 223 35.75 5.79 -46.57
N GLU A 224 34.93 6.70 -46.06
CA GLU A 224 33.96 7.46 -46.85
C GLU A 224 34.65 8.26 -47.95
N LYS A 225 35.69 9.02 -47.61
CA LYS A 225 36.47 9.77 -48.60
C LYS A 225 37.04 8.86 -49.69
N MET A 226 37.68 7.76 -49.31
CA MET A 226 38.28 6.84 -50.27
C MET A 226 37.23 6.15 -51.14
N THR A 227 36.09 5.80 -50.56
CA THR A 227 34.96 5.23 -51.32
C THR A 227 34.42 6.25 -52.33
N ASN A 228 34.29 7.52 -51.94
CA ASN A 228 33.88 8.60 -52.84
C ASN A 228 34.88 8.81 -53.97
N ASP A 229 36.18 8.80 -53.69
CA ASP A 229 37.24 8.91 -54.70
C ASP A 229 37.21 7.72 -55.68
N LEU A 230 37.01 6.49 -55.18
CA LEU A 230 36.87 5.28 -56.00
C LEU A 230 35.62 5.31 -56.89
N LEU A 231 34.48 5.78 -56.36
CA LEU A 231 33.25 5.95 -57.14
C LEU A 231 33.44 6.99 -58.26
N LEU A 232 34.16 8.07 -57.99
CA LEU A 232 34.50 9.06 -59.01
C LEU A 232 35.38 8.46 -60.12
N LEU A 233 36.43 7.71 -59.76
CA LEU A 233 37.30 7.04 -60.73
C LEU A 233 36.54 6.02 -61.58
N GLU A 234 35.64 5.25 -60.97
CA GLU A 234 34.80 4.29 -61.69
C GLU A 234 33.86 4.98 -62.68
N SER A 235 33.25 6.10 -62.27
CA SER A 235 32.40 6.88 -63.17
C SER A 235 33.16 7.46 -64.36
N TYR A 236 34.38 7.96 -64.12
CA TYR A 236 35.26 8.45 -65.18
C TYR A 236 35.67 7.31 -66.12
N ARG A 237 35.93 6.11 -65.59
CA ARG A 237 36.25 4.93 -66.39
C ARG A 237 35.09 4.49 -67.28
N ARG A 238 33.86 4.48 -66.77
CA ARG A 238 32.66 4.19 -67.59
C ARG A 238 32.50 5.15 -68.75
N ILE A 239 32.76 6.44 -68.52
CA ILE A 239 32.69 7.46 -69.59
C ILE A 239 33.73 7.16 -70.68
N LEU A 240 34.97 6.85 -70.28
CA LEU A 240 36.04 6.49 -71.23
C LEU A 240 35.76 5.18 -72.00
N ASP A 241 35.19 4.18 -71.34
CA ASP A 241 34.83 2.91 -72.00
C ASP A 241 33.68 3.11 -73.01
N ILE A 242 32.80 4.11 -72.82
CA ILE A 242 31.74 4.49 -73.77
C ILE A 242 32.32 5.24 -74.98
N GLU A 243 33.35 6.07 -74.81
CA GLU A 243 34.03 6.73 -75.93
C GLU A 243 34.77 5.74 -76.87
N GLY A 244 35.05 4.52 -76.40
CA GLY A 244 35.68 3.46 -77.20
C GLY A 244 34.72 2.66 -78.09
N VAL A 245 33.41 2.83 -77.95
CA VAL A 245 32.38 2.19 -78.78
C VAL A 245 31.60 3.30 -79.48
N GLU A 246 31.80 3.47 -80.79
CA GLU A 246 31.05 4.42 -81.61
C GLU A 246 29.53 4.23 -81.41
N ALA A 247 28.93 5.03 -80.53
CA ALA A 247 27.50 5.08 -80.29
C ALA A 247 27.02 6.50 -80.59
N GLU A 248 26.13 6.63 -81.58
CA GLU A 248 25.69 7.90 -82.19
C GLU A 248 24.88 8.85 -81.27
N THR A 249 24.78 8.57 -79.97
CA THR A 249 24.18 9.50 -79.00
C THR A 249 24.95 9.49 -77.69
N PRO A 250 25.41 10.65 -77.16
CA PRO A 250 26.09 10.70 -75.88
C PRO A 250 25.08 10.37 -74.75
N PRO A 251 25.33 9.35 -73.92
CA PRO A 251 24.46 9.07 -72.79
C PRO A 251 24.55 10.20 -71.76
N PRO A 252 23.46 10.50 -71.02
CA PRO A 252 23.47 11.53 -70.00
C PRO A 252 24.52 11.21 -68.93
N PHE A 253 25.30 12.20 -68.51
CA PHE A 253 26.21 12.07 -67.37
C PHE A 253 25.40 11.73 -66.12
N ILE A 254 25.59 10.53 -65.58
CA ILE A 254 24.93 10.10 -64.34
C ILE A 254 25.88 10.36 -63.19
N ASN A 255 25.55 11.36 -62.37
CA ASN A 255 26.33 11.68 -61.17
C ASN A 255 26.29 10.49 -60.17
N PRO A 256 27.45 9.90 -59.81
CA PRO A 256 27.51 8.76 -58.90
C PRO A 256 26.92 9.04 -57.51
N PHE A 257 26.92 10.30 -57.09
CA PHE A 257 26.47 10.73 -55.76
C PHE A 257 24.95 10.90 -55.65
N TRP A 258 24.21 10.85 -56.76
CA TRP A 258 22.76 11.16 -56.80
C TRP A 258 21.89 9.90 -56.88
N GLY A 259 22.39 8.75 -56.41
CA GLY A 259 21.59 7.53 -56.20
C GLY A 259 21.24 6.75 -57.46
N SER A 260 21.72 7.15 -58.65
CA SER A 260 21.50 6.43 -59.91
C SER A 260 22.67 5.51 -60.27
N SER A 261 23.37 4.95 -59.29
CA SER A 261 24.28 3.84 -59.57
C SER A 261 23.45 2.68 -60.11
N ALA A 262 23.73 2.25 -61.34
CA ALA A 262 23.12 1.09 -61.99
C ALA A 262 23.25 -0.24 -61.21
N LEU A 263 23.80 -0.21 -59.99
CA LEU A 263 23.89 -1.31 -59.04
C LEU A 263 22.60 -1.53 -58.24
N TYR A 264 21.66 -0.58 -58.21
CA TYR A 264 20.34 -0.81 -57.63
C TYR A 264 19.36 -1.21 -58.74
N ARG A 265 18.88 -2.45 -58.71
CA ARG A 265 17.73 -2.88 -59.53
C ARG A 265 16.60 -1.85 -59.32
N ASN A 266 16.13 -1.24 -60.41
CA ASN A 266 14.90 -0.44 -60.39
C ASN A 266 13.78 -1.33 -59.86
N ILE A 267 13.37 -1.11 -58.61
CA ILE A 267 12.14 -1.70 -58.07
C ILE A 267 11.01 -0.92 -58.73
N GLU A 268 10.11 -1.61 -59.43
CA GLU A 268 8.94 -0.98 -60.06
C GLU A 268 8.19 -0.14 -59.01
N PRO A 269 7.77 1.10 -59.36
CA PRO A 269 7.07 1.96 -58.42
C PRO A 269 5.79 1.26 -57.97
N ILE A 270 5.71 0.95 -56.68
CA ILE A 270 4.50 0.40 -56.05
C ILE A 270 3.38 1.41 -56.30
N LYS A 271 2.38 1.02 -57.08
CA LYS A 271 1.20 1.83 -57.36
C LYS A 271 0.35 1.89 -56.09
N VAL A 272 0.61 2.90 -55.25
CA VAL A 272 -0.19 3.19 -54.06
C VAL A 272 -1.49 3.84 -54.52
N ASN A 273 -2.60 3.10 -54.45
CA ASN A 273 -3.93 3.69 -54.61
C ASN A 273 -4.28 4.44 -53.31
N PRO A 274 -4.55 5.76 -53.36
CA PRO A 274 -4.96 6.51 -52.18
C PRO A 274 -6.31 6.01 -51.67
N PRO A 275 -6.55 6.04 -50.34
CA PRO A 275 -7.84 5.65 -49.78
C PRO A 275 -8.93 6.62 -50.25
N VAL A 276 -10.03 6.07 -50.77
CA VAL A 276 -11.21 6.85 -51.16
C VAL A 276 -11.90 7.33 -49.88
N PHE A 277 -11.95 8.64 -49.68
CA PHE A 277 -12.82 9.26 -48.68
C PHE A 277 -14.26 9.18 -49.20
N GLY A 278 -15.05 8.26 -48.66
CA GLY A 278 -16.49 8.22 -48.88
C GLY A 278 -17.20 9.42 -48.25
N THR A 279 -18.43 9.69 -48.69
CA THR A 279 -19.31 10.73 -48.14
C THR A 279 -19.46 10.58 -46.62
N ASP A 280 -19.53 11.73 -45.92
CA ASP A 280 -19.61 11.79 -44.45
C ASP A 280 -20.80 10.96 -43.94
N PRO A 281 -20.56 9.85 -43.21
CA PRO A 281 -21.61 8.96 -42.76
C PRO A 281 -22.53 9.57 -41.69
N PHE A 282 -22.23 10.79 -41.22
CA PHE A 282 -23.00 11.48 -40.20
C PHE A 282 -23.93 12.57 -40.76
N SER A 283 -23.83 12.90 -42.05
CA SER A 283 -24.56 14.02 -42.68
C SER A 283 -26.07 13.96 -42.42
N ASP A 284 -26.70 12.83 -42.70
CA ASP A 284 -28.16 12.67 -42.55
C ASP A 284 -28.66 12.77 -41.09
N LYS A 285 -27.81 12.40 -40.12
CA LYS A 285 -28.18 12.42 -38.69
C LYS A 285 -27.92 13.75 -38.01
N LEU A 286 -27.02 14.56 -38.57
CA LEU A 286 -26.71 15.89 -38.06
C LEU A 286 -27.76 16.91 -38.50
N GLU A 287 -28.37 16.74 -39.67
CA GLU A 287 -29.47 17.59 -40.14
C GLU A 287 -30.76 17.47 -39.30
N GLU A 288 -30.96 16.34 -38.62
CA GLU A 288 -32.14 16.06 -37.78
C GLU A 288 -32.04 16.66 -36.36
N MET A 289 -30.87 17.21 -35.98
CA MET A 289 -30.58 17.65 -34.61
C MET A 289 -30.48 19.18 -34.49
N GLU A 290 -31.51 19.81 -33.93
CA GLU A 290 -31.59 21.28 -33.77
C GLU A 290 -30.80 21.84 -32.56
N HIS A 291 -30.08 21.00 -31.82
CA HIS A 291 -29.32 21.39 -30.61
C HIS A 291 -27.89 20.80 -30.58
N PRO A 292 -26.91 21.46 -29.92
CA PRO A 292 -25.53 20.97 -29.83
C PRO A 292 -25.44 19.58 -29.19
N LEU A 293 -24.64 18.68 -29.77
CA LEU A 293 -24.49 17.32 -29.27
C LEU A 293 -23.77 17.26 -27.91
N ASP A 294 -24.40 16.61 -26.94
CA ASP A 294 -23.76 16.17 -25.71
C ASP A 294 -22.79 14.99 -25.96
N HIS A 295 -21.74 14.88 -25.15
CA HIS A 295 -20.67 13.90 -25.29
C HIS A 295 -21.16 12.44 -25.28
N SER A 296 -22.21 12.15 -24.50
CA SER A 296 -22.83 10.83 -24.47
C SER A 296 -23.49 10.45 -25.80
N ASN A 297 -24.18 11.41 -26.43
CA ASN A 297 -24.88 11.20 -27.71
C ASN A 297 -23.87 11.04 -28.86
N LEU A 298 -22.81 11.85 -28.87
CA LEU A 298 -21.73 11.73 -29.84
C LEU A 298 -21.05 10.35 -29.77
N ARG A 299 -20.75 9.89 -28.56
CA ARG A 299 -20.16 8.56 -28.34
C ARG A 299 -21.05 7.45 -28.87
N GLN A 300 -22.36 7.54 -28.66
CA GLN A 300 -23.31 6.53 -29.14
C GLN A 300 -23.41 6.53 -30.68
N MET A 301 -23.35 7.69 -31.33
CA MET A 301 -23.33 7.80 -32.79
C MET A 301 -22.08 7.15 -33.40
N VAL A 302 -20.90 7.41 -32.83
CA VAL A 302 -19.63 6.84 -33.30
C VAL A 302 -19.61 5.32 -33.15
N LEU A 303 -20.08 4.79 -32.02
CA LEU A 303 -20.16 3.34 -31.80
C LEU A 303 -21.13 2.66 -32.78
N SER A 304 -22.30 3.27 -33.00
CA SER A 304 -23.29 2.76 -33.96
C SER A 304 -22.77 2.73 -35.39
N ASN A 305 -21.99 3.73 -35.81
CA ASN A 305 -21.40 3.77 -37.14
C ASN A 305 -20.29 2.72 -37.31
N ASN A 306 -19.44 2.54 -36.30
CA ASN A 306 -18.40 1.50 -36.34
C ASN A 306 -19.01 0.10 -36.48
N LEU A 307 -20.10 -0.20 -35.76
CA LEU A 307 -20.84 -1.45 -35.92
C LEU A 307 -21.41 -1.64 -37.33
N LYS A 308 -21.98 -0.59 -37.92
CA LYS A 308 -22.45 -0.59 -39.32
C LYS A 308 -21.32 -0.70 -40.35
N ARG A 309 -20.12 -0.23 -40.02
CA ARG A 309 -18.93 -0.37 -40.87
C ARG A 309 -18.41 -1.80 -40.82
N GLU A 310 -18.35 -2.39 -39.63
CA GLU A 310 -17.95 -3.79 -39.46
C GLU A 310 -18.93 -4.76 -40.13
N SER A 311 -20.24 -4.50 -40.09
CA SER A 311 -21.20 -5.32 -40.82
C SER A 311 -21.01 -5.22 -42.34
N ARG A 312 -20.81 -4.00 -42.88
CA ARG A 312 -20.52 -3.80 -44.31
C ARG A 312 -19.23 -4.48 -44.76
N ILE A 313 -18.20 -4.51 -43.91
CA ILE A 313 -16.94 -5.21 -44.19
C ILE A 313 -17.13 -6.73 -44.15
N ARG A 314 -17.97 -7.24 -43.25
CA ARG A 314 -18.31 -8.68 -43.21
C ARG A 314 -19.11 -9.13 -44.44
N ASP A 315 -20.03 -8.30 -44.93
CA ASP A 315 -20.86 -8.64 -46.11
C ASP A 315 -20.10 -8.51 -47.45
N SER A 316 -18.91 -7.88 -47.47
CA SER A 316 -18.10 -7.66 -48.68
C SER A 316 -16.92 -8.62 -48.86
N GLN A 317 -16.78 -9.62 -47.98
CA GLN A 317 -15.80 -10.72 -48.14
C GLN A 317 -16.49 -11.97 -48.70
N PRO A 318 -16.23 -12.39 -49.96
CA PRO A 318 -16.68 -13.71 -50.42
C PRO A 318 -15.82 -14.81 -49.78
N GLU A 319 -16.48 -15.85 -49.23
CA GLU A 319 -15.84 -17.05 -48.70
C GLU A 319 -14.90 -17.67 -49.74
N SER A 320 -13.59 -17.58 -49.51
CA SER A 320 -12.60 -18.39 -50.22
C SER A 320 -11.88 -19.33 -49.26
N THR A 321 -12.31 -20.59 -49.41
CA THR A 321 -11.81 -21.85 -48.87
C THR A 321 -10.33 -21.89 -48.44
N LEU A 322 -10.13 -22.25 -47.18
CA LEU A 322 -8.87 -22.63 -46.55
C LEU A 322 -8.41 -24.01 -47.04
N LYS A 323 -7.41 -24.09 -47.92
CA LYS A 323 -6.56 -25.30 -48.06
C LYS A 323 -5.18 -24.99 -47.48
N ARG A 324 -4.98 -25.36 -46.20
CA ARG A 324 -3.63 -25.54 -45.63
C ARG A 324 -3.05 -26.83 -46.20
N GLY A 325 -2.04 -26.72 -47.04
CA GLY A 325 -1.18 -27.82 -47.42
C GLY A 325 -0.33 -28.25 -46.23
N ILE A 326 -0.50 -29.49 -45.81
CA ILE A 326 0.54 -30.29 -45.17
C ILE A 326 1.36 -30.88 -46.32
N ILE A 327 2.67 -30.59 -46.34
CA ILE A 327 3.80 -31.53 -46.40
C ILE A 327 5.02 -30.76 -45.88
#